data_AF-A0AB34SJ90-F1
#
_entry.id   AF-A0AB34SJ90-F1
#
_cell.length_a   1.000
_cell.length_b   1.000
_cell.length_c   1.000
_cell.angle_alpha   90.00
_cell.angle_beta   90.00
_cell.angle_gamma   90.00
#
_symmetry.space_group_name_H-M   'P 1'
#
loop_
_entity.id
_entity.type
_entity.pdbx_description
1 polymer ?
#
loop_
_entity_poly.entity_id
_entity_poly.type
_entity_poly.pdbx_seq_one_letter_code
_entity_poly.pdbx_strand_id
1 'polypeptide(L)'
;MAARLCIRDVGRAMNYSYSEVDKIAKMIPTMLGITIEKALDLNPELKIAYDSDERVKNLIDVSMDLEGLPRHSSTHAAGVVIASKPLVEYVPLQKNDESIVTQFGMNTLEELGLLKMDFLGLRTLTVMSDAIKMVKVNRGVDIDLDKIDFDDKEVYKMIGEGRTAGVFQLESPGMTSFMKELKPDNLEDIIAGISLYRPGPMAEIPRYIECKRNPDKVEYETPELESILNVTYGVMVYQEQVMEIVRKLAGYSMGRSDMVRRAMSKKKHKVMEEERKNFIHGIIENDEVVVPGCIRNGISENVANKIFDNMMDFASYAFGKY
;
A
#
# COMPACT_ATOMS: atom_id res chain seq x y z
N MET A 1 21.25 8.25 2.97
CA MET A 1 21.62 7.30 1.90
C MET A 1 21.07 5.94 2.26
N ALA A 2 20.54 5.17 1.31
CA ALA A 2 20.09 3.80 1.59
C ALA A 2 21.30 2.85 1.72
N ALA A 3 21.21 1.83 2.59
CA ALA A 3 22.28 0.89 2.95
C ALA A 3 23.20 0.49 1.77
N ARG A 4 22.63 -0.08 0.70
CA ARG A 4 23.40 -0.55 -0.48
C ARG A 4 24.15 0.56 -1.22
N LEU A 5 23.53 1.72 -1.35
CA LEU A 5 24.13 2.87 -2.02
C LEU A 5 25.23 3.49 -1.16
N CYS A 6 25.02 3.52 0.16
CA CYS A 6 26.01 3.98 1.13
C CYS A 6 27.29 3.15 1.00
N ILE A 7 27.17 1.81 1.07
CA ILE A 7 28.31 0.89 0.92
C ILE A 7 29.05 1.11 -0.41
N ARG A 8 28.32 1.31 -1.51
CA ARG A 8 28.91 1.59 -2.83
C ARG A 8 29.69 2.91 -2.88
N ASP A 9 29.16 3.96 -2.28
CA ASP A 9 29.84 5.27 -2.27
C ASP A 9 31.06 5.28 -1.37
N VAL A 10 30.94 4.73 -0.17
CA VAL A 10 32.03 4.64 0.80
C VAL A 10 33.14 3.77 0.24
N GLY A 11 32.81 2.61 -0.34
CA GLY A 11 33.78 1.72 -0.97
C GLY A 11 34.54 2.42 -2.10
N ARG A 12 33.85 3.22 -2.93
CA ARG A 12 34.52 4.03 -3.96
C ARG A 12 35.44 5.09 -3.36
N ALA A 13 35.02 5.78 -2.30
CA ALA A 13 35.83 6.81 -1.63
C ALA A 13 37.07 6.22 -0.94
N MET A 14 36.95 5.02 -0.38
CA MET A 14 38.04 4.29 0.26
C MET A 14 38.88 3.44 -0.72
N ASN A 15 38.70 3.64 -2.03
CA ASN A 15 39.48 2.99 -3.09
C ASN A 15 39.37 1.45 -3.14
N TYR A 16 38.16 0.92 -2.88
CA TYR A 16 37.82 -0.48 -3.13
C TYR A 16 37.46 -0.68 -4.60
N SER A 17 37.70 -1.87 -5.15
CA SER A 17 37.23 -2.18 -6.49
C SER A 17 35.70 -2.30 -6.52
N TYR A 18 35.10 -1.94 -7.66
CA TYR A 18 33.64 -2.04 -7.83
C TYR A 18 33.13 -3.46 -7.58
N SER A 19 33.88 -4.49 -7.99
CA SER A 19 33.49 -5.89 -7.82
C SER A 19 33.49 -6.35 -6.37
N GLU A 20 34.45 -5.90 -5.54
CA GLU A 20 34.47 -6.16 -4.10
C GLU A 20 33.24 -5.54 -3.43
N VAL A 21 32.99 -4.26 -3.71
CA VAL A 21 31.91 -3.50 -3.06
C VAL A 21 30.53 -3.97 -3.52
N ASP A 22 30.37 -4.33 -4.81
CA ASP A 22 29.10 -4.84 -5.33
C ASP A 22 28.73 -6.20 -4.73
N LYS A 23 29.71 -7.06 -4.44
CA LYS A 23 29.48 -8.33 -3.72
C LYS A 23 28.90 -8.07 -2.33
N ILE A 24 29.51 -7.17 -1.57
CA ILE A 24 29.07 -6.83 -0.21
C ILE A 24 27.70 -6.14 -0.25
N ALA A 25 27.49 -5.19 -1.17
CA ALA A 25 26.21 -4.50 -1.31
C ALA A 25 25.06 -5.44 -1.70
N LYS A 26 25.33 -6.51 -2.46
CA LYS A 26 24.32 -7.54 -2.80
C LYS A 26 23.92 -8.42 -1.62
N MET A 27 24.76 -8.54 -0.59
CA MET A 27 24.44 -9.28 0.62
C MET A 27 23.41 -8.55 1.50
N ILE A 28 23.23 -7.23 1.34
CA ILE A 28 22.15 -6.50 2.01
C ILE A 28 20.81 -6.99 1.47
N PRO A 29 19.87 -7.49 2.28
CA PRO A 29 18.57 -7.95 1.80
C PRO A 29 17.74 -6.86 1.09
N THR A 30 16.95 -7.22 0.08
CA THR A 30 16.02 -6.29 -0.57
C THR A 30 14.75 -6.16 0.28
N MET A 31 14.77 -5.28 1.28
CA MET A 31 13.62 -5.03 2.16
C MET A 31 13.43 -3.52 2.33
N LEU A 32 12.17 -3.07 2.40
CA LEU A 32 11.86 -1.66 2.62
C LEU A 32 12.36 -1.22 4.01
N GLY A 33 13.15 -0.14 4.04
CA GLY A 33 13.70 0.39 5.29
C GLY A 33 14.78 -0.46 5.96
N ILE A 34 15.44 -1.36 5.23
CA ILE A 34 16.60 -2.10 5.72
C ILE A 34 17.74 -1.15 6.07
N THR A 35 18.37 -1.36 7.23
CA THR A 35 19.60 -0.69 7.66
C THR A 35 20.79 -1.65 7.54
N ILE A 36 22.01 -1.12 7.50
CA ILE A 36 23.21 -1.97 7.47
C ILE A 36 23.28 -2.87 8.71
N GLU A 37 22.95 -2.32 9.88
CA GLU A 37 22.89 -3.08 11.15
C GLU A 37 21.92 -4.26 11.06
N LYS A 38 20.67 -4.03 10.65
CA LYS A 38 19.69 -5.13 10.48
C LYS A 38 20.12 -6.13 9.41
N ALA A 39 20.85 -5.69 8.39
CA ALA A 39 21.36 -6.60 7.37
C ALA A 39 22.43 -7.55 7.93
N LEU A 40 23.25 -7.10 8.88
CA LEU A 40 24.21 -7.95 9.59
C LEU A 40 23.51 -9.02 10.44
N ASP A 41 22.38 -8.68 11.06
CA ASP A 41 21.59 -9.65 11.84
C ASP A 41 20.87 -10.68 10.96
N LEU A 42 20.38 -10.24 9.79
CA LEU A 42 19.56 -11.08 8.91
C LEU A 42 20.37 -11.94 7.94
N ASN A 43 21.58 -11.53 7.56
CA ASN A 43 22.41 -12.25 6.61
C ASN A 43 23.71 -12.77 7.27
N PRO A 44 23.76 -14.08 7.61
CA PRO A 44 24.95 -14.69 8.19
C PRO A 44 26.22 -14.56 7.33
N GLU A 45 26.09 -14.56 6.00
CA GLU A 45 27.26 -14.40 5.11
C GLU A 45 27.87 -13.00 5.22
N LEU A 46 27.01 -11.97 5.31
CA LEU A 46 27.47 -10.60 5.54
C LEU A 46 28.16 -10.48 6.89
N LYS A 47 27.59 -11.12 7.93
CA LYS A 47 28.17 -11.14 9.27
C LYS A 47 29.53 -11.83 9.29
N ILE A 48 29.67 -12.98 8.62
CA ILE A 48 30.94 -13.68 8.47
C ILE A 48 31.95 -12.79 7.74
N ALA A 49 31.57 -12.15 6.63
CA ALA A 49 32.47 -11.27 5.89
C ALA A 49 32.94 -10.08 6.76
N TYR A 50 32.02 -9.50 7.54
CA TYR A 50 32.31 -8.43 8.49
C TYR A 50 33.25 -8.86 9.63
N ASP A 51 33.09 -10.08 10.17
CA ASP A 51 33.90 -10.57 11.28
C ASP A 51 35.26 -11.17 10.83
N SER A 52 35.37 -11.63 9.57
CA SER A 52 36.56 -12.33 9.06
C SER A 52 37.52 -11.47 8.23
N ASP A 53 37.04 -10.39 7.59
CA ASP A 53 37.86 -9.51 6.76
C ASP A 53 37.85 -8.09 7.35
N GLU A 54 38.99 -7.67 7.89
CA GLU A 54 39.18 -6.34 8.47
C GLU A 54 38.90 -5.20 7.47
N ARG A 55 39.14 -5.46 6.18
CA ARG A 55 38.87 -4.51 5.11
C ARG A 55 37.36 -4.36 4.93
N VAL A 56 36.62 -5.47 4.90
CA VAL A 56 35.14 -5.43 4.86
C VAL A 56 34.57 -4.77 6.11
N LYS A 57 35.12 -5.08 7.29
CA LYS A 57 34.72 -4.47 8.55
C LYS A 57 34.80 -2.94 8.50
N ASN A 58 35.95 -2.41 8.11
CA ASN A 58 36.18 -0.96 8.03
C ASN A 58 35.23 -0.29 7.02
N LEU A 59 35.00 -0.92 5.85
CA LEU A 59 34.02 -0.43 4.89
C LEU A 59 32.61 -0.34 5.49
N ILE A 60 32.18 -1.38 6.22
CA ILE A 60 30.85 -1.45 6.82
C ILE A 60 30.71 -0.45 7.97
N ASP A 61 31.71 -0.34 8.85
CA ASP A 61 31.72 0.61 9.97
C ASP A 61 31.53 2.05 9.48
N VAL A 62 32.36 2.48 8.52
CA VAL A 62 32.24 3.82 7.93
C VAL A 62 30.91 3.99 7.18
N SER A 63 30.39 2.92 6.56
CA SER A 63 29.09 2.97 5.89
C SER A 63 27.93 3.11 6.86
N MET A 64 28.02 2.55 8.08
CA MET A 64 27.02 2.71 9.13
C MET A 64 26.98 4.15 9.64
N ASP A 65 28.14 4.80 9.81
CA ASP A 65 28.22 6.22 10.22
C ASP A 65 27.61 7.18 9.18
N LEU A 66 27.67 6.82 7.90
CA LEU A 66 27.17 7.65 6.80
C LEU A 66 25.77 7.25 6.32
N GLU A 67 25.22 6.13 6.83
CA GLU A 67 23.86 5.69 6.51
C GLU A 67 22.84 6.76 6.92
N GLY A 68 21.77 6.92 6.13
CA GLY A 68 20.72 7.90 6.45
C GLY A 68 21.05 9.35 6.08
N LEU A 69 22.32 9.74 5.93
CA LEU A 69 22.67 11.12 5.56
C LEU A 69 22.13 11.54 4.18
N PRO A 70 21.63 12.78 4.01
CA PRO A 70 21.24 13.30 2.69
C PRO A 70 22.42 13.28 1.71
N ARG A 71 22.21 12.76 0.51
CA ARG A 71 23.27 12.65 -0.52
C ARG A 71 23.21 13.79 -1.53
N HIS A 72 22.03 13.99 -2.12
CA HIS A 72 21.75 15.01 -3.13
C HIS A 72 20.32 15.51 -2.92
N SER A 73 20.03 16.76 -3.30
CA SER A 73 18.65 17.20 -3.51
C SER A 73 18.16 16.59 -4.82
N SER A 74 16.95 16.02 -4.80
CA SER A 74 16.29 15.49 -5.99
C SER A 74 14.93 16.16 -6.13
N THR A 75 14.49 16.37 -7.37
CA THR A 75 13.17 16.92 -7.65
C THR A 75 12.12 15.81 -7.53
N HIS A 76 11.03 16.04 -6.81
CA HIS A 76 9.90 15.11 -6.77
C HIS A 76 9.30 15.03 -8.17
N ALA A 77 9.33 13.85 -8.80
CA ALA A 77 8.99 13.68 -10.21
C ALA A 77 7.56 14.10 -10.59
N ALA A 78 6.65 14.19 -9.61
CA ALA A 78 5.26 14.57 -9.81
C ALA A 78 4.83 15.84 -9.07
N GLY A 79 5.60 16.34 -8.12
CA GLY A 79 5.08 17.28 -7.11
C GLY A 79 5.17 18.73 -7.56
N VAL A 80 4.03 19.40 -7.67
CA VAL A 80 3.92 20.82 -7.99
C VAL A 80 3.26 21.55 -6.82
N VAL A 81 3.86 22.68 -6.42
CA VAL A 81 3.35 23.52 -5.33
C VAL A 81 2.74 24.78 -5.91
N ILE A 82 1.53 25.11 -5.46
CA ILE A 82 0.77 26.28 -5.88
C ILE A 82 0.52 27.16 -4.65
N ALA A 83 0.82 28.45 -4.78
CA ALA A 83 0.64 29.43 -3.71
C ALA A 83 -0.16 30.64 -4.23
N SER A 84 -0.85 31.34 -3.33
CA SER A 84 -1.66 32.52 -3.66
C SER A 84 -0.85 33.80 -3.86
N LYS A 85 0.40 33.83 -3.39
CA LYS A 85 1.40 34.88 -3.60
C LYS A 85 2.69 34.28 -4.17
N PRO A 86 3.67 35.10 -4.63
CA PRO A 86 4.97 34.59 -5.07
C PRO A 86 5.59 33.60 -4.06
N LEU A 87 6.00 32.43 -4.55
CA LEU A 87 6.50 31.33 -3.68
C LEU A 87 7.66 31.74 -2.77
N VAL A 88 8.50 32.68 -3.21
CA VAL A 88 9.62 33.23 -2.44
C VAL A 88 9.21 33.92 -1.14
N GLU A 89 7.94 34.33 -0.99
CA GLU A 89 7.41 34.87 0.26
C GLU A 89 7.15 33.78 1.32
N TYR A 90 6.96 32.53 0.88
CA TYR A 90 6.64 31.40 1.76
C TYR A 90 7.82 30.47 1.98
N VAL A 91 8.57 30.17 0.91
CA VAL A 91 9.59 29.13 0.92
C VAL A 91 10.82 29.52 0.08
N PRO A 92 12.02 29.12 0.52
CA PRO A 92 13.23 29.29 -0.28
C PRO A 92 13.17 28.38 -1.53
N LEU A 93 13.58 28.94 -2.66
CA LEU A 93 13.62 28.27 -3.95
C LEU A 93 15.06 27.90 -4.33
N GLN A 94 15.20 26.89 -5.15
CA GLN A 94 16.44 26.48 -5.78
C GLN A 94 16.17 26.25 -7.28
N LYS A 95 17.17 26.52 -8.12
CA LYS A 95 17.16 26.11 -9.53
C LYS A 95 17.92 24.79 -9.64
N ASN A 96 17.25 23.74 -10.12
CA ASN A 96 17.84 22.43 -10.43
C ASN A 96 17.73 22.21 -11.94
N ASP A 97 18.87 22.27 -12.65
CA ASP A 97 18.93 22.46 -14.10
C ASP A 97 18.04 23.63 -14.55
N GLU A 98 17.02 23.40 -15.39
CA GLU A 98 16.06 24.43 -15.80
C GLU A 98 14.78 24.46 -14.95
N SER A 99 14.64 23.56 -13.97
CA SER A 99 13.45 23.48 -13.13
C SER A 99 13.62 24.29 -11.84
N ILE A 100 12.61 25.09 -11.49
CA ILE A 100 12.53 25.77 -10.20
C ILE A 100 11.91 24.79 -9.20
N VAL A 101 12.59 24.57 -8.07
CA VAL A 101 12.16 23.64 -7.01
C VAL A 101 12.14 24.34 -5.65
N THR A 102 11.31 23.86 -4.75
CA THR A 102 11.33 24.28 -3.34
C THR A 102 12.48 23.59 -2.61
N GLN A 103 13.17 24.29 -1.70
CA GLN A 103 14.20 23.65 -0.87
C GLN A 103 13.60 22.82 0.28
N PHE A 104 12.36 23.13 0.67
CA PHE A 104 11.64 22.35 1.67
C PHE A 104 11.09 21.05 1.07
N GLY A 105 11.15 19.98 1.86
CA GLY A 105 10.58 18.69 1.51
C GLY A 105 9.06 18.67 1.66
N MET A 106 8.44 17.59 1.17
CA MET A 106 6.99 17.41 1.09
C MET A 106 6.25 17.71 2.40
N ASN A 107 6.67 17.10 3.51
CA ASN A 107 5.97 17.24 4.80
C ASN A 107 5.97 18.68 5.30
N THR A 108 7.11 19.39 5.16
CA THR A 108 7.23 20.79 5.59
C THR A 108 6.34 21.72 4.76
N LEU A 109 6.21 21.46 3.45
CA LEU A 109 5.33 22.24 2.58
C LEU A 109 3.85 22.03 2.94
N GLU A 110 3.46 20.80 3.24
CA GLU A 110 2.10 20.47 3.68
C GLU A 110 1.79 21.12 5.04
N GLU A 111 2.74 21.09 5.98
CA GLU A 111 2.60 21.76 7.29
C GLU A 111 2.47 23.28 7.18
N LEU A 112 3.12 23.90 6.19
CA LEU A 112 2.97 25.32 5.88
C LEU A 112 1.62 25.68 5.22
N GLY A 113 0.79 24.67 4.91
CA GLY A 113 -0.53 24.86 4.31
C GLY A 113 -0.47 25.24 2.82
N LEU A 114 0.64 24.96 2.13
CA LEU A 114 0.73 25.18 0.69
C LEU A 114 -0.01 24.09 -0.08
N LEU A 115 -0.70 24.48 -1.16
CA LEU A 115 -1.40 23.53 -2.02
C LEU A 115 -0.38 22.73 -2.83
N LYS A 116 -0.35 21.42 -2.61
CA LYS A 116 0.45 20.48 -3.39
C LYS A 116 -0.45 19.68 -4.32
N MET A 117 -0.07 19.57 -5.58
CA MET A 117 -0.69 18.70 -6.57
C MET A 117 0.37 17.78 -7.17
N ASP A 118 0.06 16.48 -7.27
CA ASP A 118 0.94 15.51 -7.92
C ASP A 118 0.47 15.23 -9.35
N PHE A 119 1.34 15.45 -10.33
CA PHE A 119 1.14 15.15 -11.74
C PHE A 119 1.96 13.92 -12.12
N LEU A 120 1.33 12.76 -12.17
CA LEU A 120 2.00 11.51 -12.49
C LEU A 120 1.91 11.21 -13.99
N GLY A 121 3.06 10.96 -14.62
CA GLY A 121 3.14 10.49 -16.00
C GLY A 121 2.88 8.99 -16.12
N LEU A 122 1.63 8.55 -16.02
CA LEU A 122 1.30 7.13 -16.21
C LEU A 122 1.39 6.73 -17.68
N ARG A 123 2.39 5.92 -18.02
CA ARG A 123 2.60 5.37 -19.37
C ARG A 123 1.35 4.64 -19.91
N THR A 124 0.58 4.00 -19.04
CA THR A 124 -0.66 3.30 -19.39
C THR A 124 -1.64 4.22 -20.11
N LEU A 125 -1.80 5.46 -19.67
CA LEU A 125 -2.72 6.42 -20.30
C LEU A 125 -2.25 6.80 -21.71
N THR A 126 -0.93 6.94 -21.91
CA THR A 126 -0.36 7.17 -23.26
C THR A 126 -0.63 5.99 -24.18
N VAL A 127 -0.40 4.76 -23.70
CA VAL A 127 -0.66 3.53 -24.47
C VAL A 127 -2.14 3.43 -24.85
N MET A 128 -3.06 3.73 -23.93
CA MET A 128 -4.50 3.74 -24.20
C MET A 128 -4.87 4.80 -25.26
N SER A 129 -4.37 6.03 -25.11
CA SER A 129 -4.59 7.11 -26.08
C SER A 129 -4.14 6.71 -27.48
N ASP A 130 -2.95 6.12 -27.61
CA ASP A 130 -2.40 5.73 -28.90
C ASP A 130 -3.17 4.55 -29.51
N ALA A 131 -3.59 3.58 -28.68
CA ALA A 131 -4.45 2.49 -29.11
C ALA A 131 -5.78 3.00 -29.70
N ILE A 132 -6.46 3.96 -29.04
CA ILE A 132 -7.71 4.55 -29.53
C ILE A 132 -7.50 5.24 -30.88
N LYS A 133 -6.44 6.05 -31.02
CA LYS A 133 -6.10 6.71 -32.29
C LYS A 133 -5.89 5.68 -33.40
N MET A 134 -5.17 4.60 -33.12
CA MET A 134 -4.94 3.52 -34.09
C MET A 134 -6.23 2.79 -34.47
N VAL A 135 -7.12 2.53 -33.52
CA VAL A 135 -8.42 1.91 -33.80
C VAL A 135 -9.27 2.82 -34.69
N LYS A 136 -9.31 4.12 -34.41
CA LYS A 136 -10.02 5.11 -35.23
C LYS A 136 -9.50 5.15 -36.67
N VAL A 137 -8.18 5.18 -36.85
CA VAL A 137 -7.55 5.19 -38.19
C VAL A 137 -7.80 3.90 -38.96
N ASN A 138 -7.68 2.73 -38.30
CA ASN A 138 -7.73 1.43 -38.99
C ASN A 138 -9.13 0.85 -39.15
N ARG A 139 -10.06 1.20 -38.25
CA ARG A 139 -11.41 0.60 -38.17
C ARG A 139 -12.53 1.64 -38.29
N GLY A 140 -12.22 2.94 -38.24
CA GLY A 140 -13.24 4.00 -38.25
C GLY A 140 -14.08 4.06 -36.97
N VAL A 141 -13.69 3.33 -35.91
CA VAL A 141 -14.41 3.26 -34.64
C VAL A 141 -13.85 4.30 -33.68
N ASP A 142 -14.72 5.14 -33.13
CA ASP A 142 -14.36 6.10 -32.09
C ASP A 142 -14.68 5.49 -30.72
N ILE A 143 -13.65 5.31 -29.89
CA ILE A 143 -13.79 4.72 -28.55
C ILE A 143 -13.81 5.85 -27.53
N ASP A 144 -14.88 5.87 -26.73
CA ASP A 144 -15.03 6.74 -25.58
C ASP A 144 -14.73 5.94 -24.31
N LEU A 145 -13.61 6.26 -23.64
CA LEU A 145 -13.15 5.54 -22.44
C LEU A 145 -14.14 5.69 -21.27
N ASP A 146 -14.87 6.81 -21.20
CA ASP A 146 -15.83 7.08 -20.13
C ASP A 146 -17.12 6.27 -20.28
N LYS A 147 -17.29 5.57 -21.41
CA LYS A 147 -18.47 4.76 -21.74
C LYS A 147 -18.15 3.28 -21.99
N ILE A 148 -17.00 2.79 -21.53
CA ILE A 148 -16.63 1.38 -21.65
C ILE A 148 -17.62 0.50 -20.88
N ASP A 149 -17.98 -0.63 -21.50
CA ASP A 149 -18.72 -1.70 -20.84
C ASP A 149 -17.79 -2.50 -19.94
N PHE A 150 -18.05 -2.47 -18.63
CA PHE A 150 -17.28 -3.22 -17.65
C PHE A 150 -17.76 -4.66 -17.50
N ASP A 151 -18.85 -5.10 -18.15
CA ASP A 151 -19.39 -6.45 -18.03
C ASP A 151 -18.96 -7.38 -19.20
N ASP A 152 -17.96 -6.98 -19.99
CA ASP A 152 -17.45 -7.79 -21.10
C ASP A 152 -16.79 -9.09 -20.62
N LYS A 153 -17.53 -10.20 -20.80
CA LYS A 153 -17.11 -11.55 -20.41
C LYS A 153 -15.85 -12.04 -21.12
N GLU A 154 -15.57 -11.59 -22.35
CA GLU A 154 -14.37 -12.03 -23.07
C GLU A 154 -13.10 -11.40 -22.47
N VAL A 155 -13.20 -10.19 -21.89
CA VAL A 155 -12.09 -9.55 -21.15
C VAL A 155 -11.77 -10.36 -19.89
N TYR A 156 -12.79 -10.72 -19.11
CA TYR A 156 -12.61 -11.52 -17.90
C TYR A 156 -12.06 -12.90 -18.17
N LYS A 157 -12.56 -13.56 -19.22
CA LYS A 157 -12.04 -14.84 -19.70
C LYS A 157 -10.59 -14.74 -20.15
N MET A 158 -10.22 -13.70 -20.91
CA MET A 158 -8.83 -13.45 -21.31
C MET A 158 -7.90 -13.35 -20.09
N ILE A 159 -8.31 -12.63 -19.05
CA ILE A 159 -7.56 -12.49 -17.80
C ILE A 159 -7.48 -13.83 -17.05
N GLY A 160 -8.59 -14.56 -16.94
CA GLY A 160 -8.66 -15.90 -16.33
C GLY A 160 -7.89 -16.99 -17.07
N GLU A 161 -7.61 -16.79 -18.36
CA GLU A 161 -6.68 -17.63 -19.13
C GLU A 161 -5.20 -17.23 -18.94
N GLY A 162 -4.95 -16.17 -18.16
CA GLY A 162 -3.62 -15.60 -17.88
C GLY A 162 -2.99 -14.91 -19.09
N ARG A 163 -3.80 -14.40 -20.02
CA ARG A 163 -3.31 -13.58 -21.14
C ARG A 163 -3.17 -12.11 -20.69
N THR A 164 -2.33 -11.88 -19.69
CA THR A 164 -2.20 -10.56 -19.01
C THR A 164 -0.97 -9.76 -19.44
N ALA A 165 -0.27 -10.18 -20.50
CA ALA A 165 0.86 -9.42 -21.04
C ALA A 165 0.39 -8.05 -21.57
N GLY A 166 0.97 -6.96 -21.06
CA GLY A 166 0.55 -5.59 -21.38
C GLY A 166 -0.76 -5.15 -20.72
N VAL A 167 -1.32 -5.94 -19.81
CA VAL A 167 -2.49 -5.56 -18.99
C VAL A 167 -1.98 -4.93 -17.70
N PHE A 168 -2.16 -3.62 -17.57
CA PHE A 168 -1.67 -2.83 -16.45
C PHE A 168 -1.98 -3.48 -15.08
N GLN A 169 -0.99 -3.49 -14.18
CA GLN A 169 -0.99 -4.14 -12.86
C GLN A 169 -1.04 -5.69 -12.85
N LEU A 170 -1.39 -6.35 -13.96
CA LEU A 170 -1.60 -7.79 -14.03
C LEU A 170 -0.46 -8.57 -14.72
N GLU A 171 0.63 -7.90 -15.08
CA GLU A 171 1.68 -8.44 -15.96
C GLU A 171 2.72 -9.34 -15.27
N SER A 172 2.82 -9.28 -13.93
CA SER A 172 3.84 -10.06 -13.21
C SER A 172 3.53 -11.56 -13.28
N PRO A 173 4.52 -12.45 -13.42
CA PRO A 173 4.28 -13.90 -13.54
C PRO A 173 3.45 -14.49 -12.39
N GLY A 174 3.69 -13.97 -11.18
CA GLY A 174 2.94 -14.35 -9.99
C GLY A 174 1.48 -13.89 -10.04
N MET A 175 1.23 -12.63 -10.40
CA MET A 175 -0.11 -12.09 -10.57
C MET A 175 -0.88 -12.80 -11.70
N THR A 176 -0.23 -13.08 -12.83
CA THR A 176 -0.81 -13.85 -13.94
C THR A 176 -1.26 -15.24 -13.48
N SER A 177 -0.42 -15.93 -12.69
CA SER A 177 -0.73 -17.26 -12.17
C SER A 177 -1.90 -17.21 -11.18
N PHE A 178 -1.94 -16.18 -10.32
CA PHE A 178 -3.04 -15.95 -9.41
C PHE A 178 -4.34 -15.63 -10.14
N MET A 179 -4.33 -14.77 -11.16
CA MET A 179 -5.52 -14.45 -11.96
C MET A 179 -6.10 -15.68 -12.68
N LYS A 180 -5.24 -16.62 -13.11
CA LYS A 180 -5.67 -17.93 -13.63
C LYS A 180 -6.40 -18.79 -12.61
N GLU A 181 -5.98 -18.72 -11.36
CA GLU A 181 -6.61 -19.46 -10.28
C GLU A 181 -7.92 -18.80 -9.85
N LEU A 182 -7.90 -17.47 -9.72
CA LEU A 182 -9.03 -16.63 -9.35
C LEU A 182 -10.18 -16.72 -10.36
N LYS A 183 -9.85 -16.79 -11.67
CA LYS A 183 -10.80 -16.73 -12.79
C LYS A 183 -11.82 -15.61 -12.60
N PRO A 184 -11.41 -14.33 -12.63
CA PRO A 184 -12.31 -13.21 -12.42
C PRO A 184 -13.47 -13.27 -13.41
N ASP A 185 -14.69 -12.96 -12.95
CA ASP A 185 -15.89 -12.90 -13.81
C ASP A 185 -16.58 -11.52 -13.77
N ASN A 186 -16.04 -10.59 -12.98
CA ASN A 186 -16.50 -9.22 -12.83
C ASN A 186 -15.33 -8.30 -12.39
N LEU A 187 -15.56 -6.99 -12.35
CA LEU A 187 -14.53 -6.00 -12.01
C LEU A 187 -14.12 -6.08 -10.54
N GLU A 188 -15.05 -6.41 -9.64
CA GLU A 188 -14.79 -6.51 -8.21
C GLU A 188 -13.74 -7.59 -7.91
N ASP A 189 -13.73 -8.69 -8.65
CA ASP A 189 -12.68 -9.72 -8.53
C ASP A 189 -11.29 -9.19 -8.91
N ILE A 190 -11.20 -8.33 -9.91
CA ILE A 190 -9.91 -7.74 -10.32
C ILE A 190 -9.42 -6.82 -9.20
N ILE A 191 -10.31 -5.97 -8.67
CA ILE A 191 -10.01 -5.05 -7.56
C ILE A 191 -9.57 -5.84 -6.32
N ALA A 192 -10.33 -6.87 -5.93
CA ALA A 192 -10.01 -7.73 -4.81
C ALA A 192 -8.70 -8.49 -5.04
N GLY A 193 -8.48 -9.00 -6.25
CA GLY A 193 -7.26 -9.71 -6.60
C GLY A 193 -6.00 -8.84 -6.47
N ILE A 194 -6.04 -7.61 -6.98
CA ILE A 194 -4.92 -6.65 -6.85
C ILE A 194 -4.68 -6.26 -5.38
N SER A 195 -5.74 -6.24 -4.57
CA SER A 195 -5.67 -5.94 -3.14
C SER A 195 -5.06 -7.08 -2.34
N LEU A 196 -5.46 -8.32 -2.64
CA LEU A 196 -5.03 -9.55 -1.96
C LEU A 196 -3.60 -9.97 -2.31
N TYR A 197 -3.14 -9.69 -3.52
CA TYR A 197 -1.82 -10.13 -4.00
C TYR A 197 -0.66 -9.26 -3.45
N ARG A 198 -0.56 -9.17 -2.12
CA ARG A 198 0.46 -8.40 -1.39
C ARG A 198 0.96 -9.18 -0.18
N PRO A 199 2.19 -8.91 0.30
CA PRO A 199 2.69 -9.52 1.54
C PRO A 199 1.74 -9.21 2.72
N GLY A 200 1.23 -10.26 3.39
CA GLY A 200 0.17 -10.17 4.40
C GLY A 200 -1.14 -10.80 3.92
N PRO A 201 -1.95 -10.12 3.10
CA PRO A 201 -3.27 -10.57 2.66
C PRO A 201 -3.20 -11.78 1.72
N MET A 202 -2.03 -12.10 1.17
CA MET A 202 -1.83 -13.32 0.39
C MET A 202 -2.22 -14.60 1.16
N ALA A 203 -2.20 -14.58 2.49
CA ALA A 203 -2.65 -15.71 3.30
C ALA A 203 -4.15 -15.99 3.16
N GLU A 204 -4.96 -14.97 2.81
CA GLU A 204 -6.41 -15.10 2.63
C GLU A 204 -6.80 -15.52 1.20
N ILE A 205 -5.86 -15.54 0.24
CA ILE A 205 -6.13 -15.92 -1.15
C ILE A 205 -6.80 -17.31 -1.27
N PRO A 206 -6.32 -18.37 -0.58
CA PRO A 206 -6.95 -19.69 -0.68
C PRO A 206 -8.41 -19.66 -0.23
N ARG A 207 -8.70 -18.97 0.89
CA ARG A 207 -10.06 -18.81 1.41
C ARG A 207 -10.93 -18.03 0.43
N TYR A 208 -10.45 -16.91 -0.10
CA TYR A 208 -11.18 -16.12 -1.09
C TYR A 208 -11.56 -16.96 -2.32
N ILE A 209 -10.62 -17.72 -2.88
CA ILE A 209 -10.86 -18.56 -4.05
C ILE A 209 -11.83 -19.70 -3.72
N GLU A 210 -11.70 -20.34 -2.55
CA GLU A 210 -12.58 -21.42 -2.12
C GLU A 210 -14.02 -20.94 -1.93
N CYS A 211 -14.21 -19.81 -1.24
CA CYS A 211 -15.50 -19.19 -1.00
C CYS A 211 -16.14 -18.65 -2.28
N LYS A 212 -15.33 -18.10 -3.20
CA LYS A 212 -15.80 -17.72 -4.55
C LYS A 212 -16.36 -18.92 -5.32
N ARG A 213 -15.65 -20.05 -5.30
CA ARG A 213 -16.06 -21.26 -6.03
C ARG A 213 -17.21 -22.00 -5.34
N ASN A 214 -17.31 -21.88 -4.02
CA ASN A 214 -18.32 -22.54 -3.20
C ASN A 214 -18.96 -21.51 -2.27
N PRO A 215 -19.99 -20.77 -2.73
CA PRO A 215 -20.66 -19.75 -1.92
C PRO A 215 -21.21 -20.28 -0.59
N ASP A 216 -21.58 -21.56 -0.52
CA ASP A 216 -22.07 -22.21 0.70
C ASP A 216 -21.02 -22.31 1.82
N LYS A 217 -19.74 -22.11 1.51
CA LYS A 217 -18.65 -22.10 2.50
C LYS A 217 -18.39 -20.71 3.08
N VAL A 218 -19.12 -19.69 2.64
CA VAL A 218 -18.99 -18.34 3.19
C VAL A 218 -19.65 -18.31 4.56
N GLU A 219 -18.84 -18.19 5.61
CA GLU A 219 -19.30 -18.03 6.98
C GLU A 219 -19.06 -16.61 7.47
N TYR A 220 -20.07 -16.05 8.13
CA TYR A 220 -20.02 -14.73 8.77
C TYR A 220 -20.16 -14.89 10.28
N GLU A 221 -19.36 -14.14 11.05
CA GLU A 221 -19.46 -14.14 12.52
C GLU A 221 -20.81 -13.59 13.02
N THR A 222 -21.41 -12.70 12.23
CA THR A 222 -22.75 -12.13 12.46
C THR A 222 -23.45 -11.87 11.12
N PRO A 223 -24.79 -11.95 11.05
CA PRO A 223 -25.55 -11.64 9.83
C PRO A 223 -25.28 -10.24 9.27
N GLU A 224 -24.98 -9.27 10.13
CA GLU A 224 -24.72 -7.88 9.73
C GLU A 224 -23.50 -7.74 8.82
N LEU A 225 -22.52 -8.64 8.95
CA LEU A 225 -21.30 -8.64 8.14
C LEU A 225 -21.56 -9.07 6.69
N GLU A 226 -22.60 -9.86 6.43
CA GLU A 226 -22.91 -10.36 5.08
C GLU A 226 -23.05 -9.21 4.09
N SER A 227 -23.83 -8.19 4.45
CA SER A 227 -24.03 -7.00 3.61
C SER A 227 -22.77 -6.16 3.33
N ILE A 228 -21.68 -6.38 4.08
CA ILE A 228 -20.41 -5.64 3.94
C ILE A 228 -19.37 -6.48 3.20
N LEU A 229 -19.34 -7.79 3.49
CA LEU A 229 -18.28 -8.70 3.05
C LEU A 229 -18.74 -9.66 1.94
N ASN A 230 -20.02 -9.64 1.51
CA ASN A 230 -20.50 -10.49 0.41
C ASN A 230 -19.74 -10.27 -0.89
N VAL A 231 -19.41 -9.02 -1.23
CA VAL A 231 -18.64 -8.63 -2.41
C VAL A 231 -17.21 -9.18 -2.41
N THR A 232 -16.72 -9.64 -1.26
CA THR A 232 -15.39 -10.24 -1.08
C THR A 232 -15.46 -11.62 -0.44
N TYR A 233 -16.60 -12.30 -0.60
CA TYR A 233 -16.82 -13.69 -0.16
C TYR A 233 -16.49 -13.94 1.32
N GLY A 234 -16.78 -12.97 2.19
CA GLY A 234 -16.54 -13.06 3.64
C GLY A 234 -15.12 -12.72 4.08
N VAL A 235 -14.23 -12.37 3.16
CA VAL A 235 -12.85 -11.95 3.44
C VAL A 235 -12.80 -10.43 3.56
N MET A 236 -12.13 -9.89 4.57
CA MET A 236 -11.87 -8.45 4.65
C MET A 236 -10.72 -8.09 3.72
N VAL A 237 -10.97 -7.17 2.79
CA VAL A 237 -10.02 -6.77 1.72
C VAL A 237 -9.81 -5.25 1.70
N TYR A 238 -10.82 -4.46 2.08
CA TYR A 238 -10.80 -3.01 1.93
C TYR A 238 -10.85 -2.25 3.26
N GLN A 239 -10.23 -1.07 3.31
CA GLN A 239 -10.30 -0.16 4.46
C GLN A 239 -11.73 0.33 4.70
N GLU A 240 -12.51 0.49 3.65
CA GLU A 240 -13.90 0.92 3.67
C GLU A 240 -14.78 -0.14 4.35
N GLN A 241 -14.45 -1.44 4.19
CA GLN A 241 -15.15 -2.50 4.91
C GLN A 241 -14.96 -2.39 6.42
N VAL A 242 -13.74 -2.08 6.88
CA VAL A 242 -13.49 -1.83 8.31
C VAL A 242 -14.31 -0.64 8.81
N MET A 243 -14.38 0.44 8.02
CA MET A 243 -15.19 1.59 8.36
C MET A 243 -16.68 1.24 8.44
N GLU A 244 -17.20 0.49 7.48
CA GLU A 244 -18.60 0.03 7.50
C GLU A 244 -18.89 -0.93 8.66
N ILE A 245 -17.94 -1.81 9.02
CA ILE A 245 -18.09 -2.73 10.15
C ILE A 245 -18.27 -1.95 11.45
N VAL A 246 -17.37 -1.02 11.79
CA VAL A 246 -17.49 -0.27 13.05
C VAL A 246 -18.73 0.64 13.09
N ARG A 247 -19.16 1.14 11.93
CA ARG A 247 -20.40 1.92 11.81
C ARG A 247 -21.63 1.05 12.01
N LYS A 248 -21.72 -0.07 11.32
CA LYS A 248 -22.91 -0.92 11.31
C LYS A 248 -23.06 -1.74 12.59
N LEU A 249 -21.96 -2.28 13.12
CA LEU A 249 -21.99 -3.15 14.30
C LEU A 249 -21.98 -2.36 15.61
N ALA A 250 -21.23 -1.27 15.69
CA ALA A 250 -21.08 -0.49 16.93
C ALA A 250 -21.73 0.90 16.90
N GLY A 251 -22.21 1.38 15.75
CA GLY A 251 -22.88 2.68 15.61
C GLY A 251 -21.93 3.88 15.52
N TYR A 252 -20.71 3.67 15.03
CA TYR A 252 -19.73 4.76 14.85
C TYR A 252 -20.23 5.79 13.81
N SER A 253 -19.81 7.05 13.98
CA SER A 253 -19.94 8.06 12.93
C SER A 253 -18.90 7.86 11.82
N MET A 254 -19.13 8.45 10.64
CA MET A 254 -18.16 8.39 9.53
C MET A 254 -16.80 9.01 9.90
N GLY A 255 -16.81 10.09 10.68
CA GLY A 255 -15.58 10.71 11.17
C GLY A 255 -14.80 9.81 12.13
N ARG A 256 -15.51 9.13 13.05
CA ARG A 256 -14.86 8.22 14.00
C ARG A 256 -14.35 6.95 13.33
N SER A 257 -15.09 6.40 12.36
CA SER A 257 -14.61 5.23 11.62
C SER A 257 -13.33 5.52 10.82
N ASP A 258 -13.17 6.73 10.27
CA ASP A 258 -11.92 7.15 9.64
C ASP A 258 -10.76 7.26 10.67
N MET A 259 -11.04 7.73 11.89
CA MET A 259 -10.03 7.74 12.96
C MET A 259 -9.56 6.32 13.32
N VAL A 260 -10.48 5.36 13.42
CA VAL A 260 -10.16 3.94 13.65
C VAL A 260 -9.29 3.41 12.51
N ARG A 261 -9.70 3.61 11.25
CA ARG A 261 -8.93 3.22 10.07
C ARG A 261 -7.50 3.77 10.12
N ARG A 262 -7.32 5.07 10.43
CA ARG A 262 -5.99 5.69 10.54
C ARG A 262 -5.17 5.15 11.72
N ALA A 263 -5.79 4.87 12.86
CA ALA A 263 -5.12 4.30 14.03
C ALA A 263 -4.61 2.89 13.73
N MET A 264 -5.45 2.09 13.05
CA MET A 264 -5.16 0.77 12.53
C MET A 264 -3.96 0.76 11.57
N SER A 265 -3.97 1.60 10.53
CA SER A 265 -2.85 1.69 9.59
C SER A 265 -1.53 2.14 10.23
N LYS A 266 -1.58 2.91 11.33
CA LYS A 266 -0.40 3.39 12.07
C LYS A 266 0.04 2.48 13.22
N LYS A 267 -0.61 1.32 13.42
CA LYS A 267 -0.31 0.35 14.50
C LYS A 267 -0.21 0.98 15.90
N LYS A 268 -1.09 1.94 16.20
CA LYS A 268 -1.07 2.64 17.50
C LYS A 268 -1.72 1.78 18.59
N HIS A 269 -0.96 0.84 19.16
CA HIS A 269 -1.45 -0.14 20.14
C HIS A 269 -2.33 0.44 21.25
N LYS A 270 -1.91 1.53 21.91
CA LYS A 270 -2.68 2.19 22.97
C LYS A 270 -4.06 2.67 22.51
N VAL A 271 -4.12 3.26 21.31
CA VAL A 271 -5.39 3.75 20.72
C VAL A 271 -6.27 2.57 20.33
N MET A 272 -5.68 1.48 19.83
CA MET A 272 -6.41 0.28 19.44
C MET A 272 -7.04 -0.46 20.62
N GLU A 273 -6.37 -0.50 21.77
CA GLU A 273 -6.94 -1.09 22.99
C GLU A 273 -8.14 -0.29 23.51
N GLU A 274 -8.05 1.05 23.46
CA GLU A 274 -9.15 1.92 23.81
C GLU A 274 -10.32 1.75 22.83
N GLU A 275 -10.04 1.76 21.52
CA GLU A 275 -11.06 1.56 20.50
C GLU A 275 -11.69 0.17 20.54
N ARG A 276 -10.98 -0.87 21.00
CA ARG A 276 -11.58 -2.18 21.26
C ARG A 276 -12.70 -2.08 22.30
N LYS A 277 -12.42 -1.41 23.42
CA LYS A 277 -13.41 -1.23 24.49
C LYS A 277 -14.61 -0.44 23.98
N ASN A 278 -14.35 0.62 23.23
CA ASN A 278 -15.38 1.47 22.64
C ASN A 278 -16.23 0.71 21.60
N PHE A 279 -15.63 -0.14 20.78
CA PHE A 279 -16.32 -0.98 19.81
C PHE A 279 -17.27 -1.97 20.50
N ILE A 280 -16.82 -2.59 21.58
CA ILE A 280 -17.59 -3.62 22.31
C ILE A 280 -18.71 -2.98 23.17
N HIS A 281 -18.34 -2.05 24.05
CA HIS A 281 -19.24 -1.54 25.10
C HIS A 281 -19.90 -0.20 24.75
N GLY A 282 -19.41 0.49 23.71
CA GLY A 282 -19.88 1.81 23.33
C GLY A 282 -19.19 2.93 24.11
N ILE A 283 -19.64 4.16 23.86
CA ILE A 283 -19.13 5.39 24.47
C ILE A 283 -20.31 6.20 24.97
N ILE A 284 -20.24 6.61 26.23
CA ILE A 284 -21.20 7.50 26.87
C ILE A 284 -20.44 8.78 27.25
N GLU A 285 -20.92 9.92 26.78
CA GLU A 285 -20.41 11.23 27.17
C GLU A 285 -21.60 12.06 27.67
N ASN A 286 -21.47 12.70 28.83
CA ASN A 286 -22.52 13.55 29.41
C ASN A 286 -23.90 12.86 29.50
N ASP A 287 -23.93 11.59 29.90
CA ASP A 287 -25.12 10.73 29.95
C ASP A 287 -25.80 10.45 28.60
N GLU A 288 -25.20 10.88 27.48
CA GLU A 288 -25.66 10.58 26.12
C GLU A 288 -24.83 9.48 25.46
N VAL A 289 -25.50 8.60 24.71
CA VAL A 289 -24.86 7.51 23.98
C VAL A 289 -24.27 8.07 22.69
N VAL A 290 -22.97 8.32 22.70
CA VAL A 290 -22.22 8.78 21.50
C VAL A 290 -21.99 7.61 20.54
N VAL A 291 -21.69 6.43 21.09
CA VAL A 291 -21.54 5.18 20.34
C VAL A 291 -22.29 4.08 21.10
N PRO A 292 -23.28 3.42 20.50
CA PRO A 292 -24.01 2.32 21.12
C PRO A 292 -23.12 1.14 21.55
N GLY A 293 -22.14 0.76 20.71
CA GLY A 293 -21.33 -0.43 20.91
C GLY A 293 -22.03 -1.72 20.47
N CYS A 294 -21.25 -2.75 20.17
CA CYS A 294 -21.73 -4.05 19.69
C CYS A 294 -22.73 -4.72 20.65
N ILE A 295 -22.49 -4.65 21.96
CA ILE A 295 -23.36 -5.31 22.96
C ILE A 295 -24.77 -4.71 22.93
N ARG A 296 -24.91 -3.38 22.82
CA ARG A 296 -26.23 -2.73 22.76
C ARG A 296 -26.96 -2.99 21.45
N ASN A 297 -26.23 -3.35 20.39
CA ASN A 297 -26.76 -3.72 19.09
C ASN A 297 -27.03 -5.23 18.97
N GLY A 298 -26.93 -5.99 20.06
CA GLY A 298 -27.28 -7.43 20.09
C GLY A 298 -26.15 -8.38 19.70
N ILE A 299 -24.93 -7.89 19.54
CA ILE A 299 -23.75 -8.71 19.22
C ILE A 299 -23.06 -9.10 20.52
N SER A 300 -22.83 -10.40 20.73
CA SER A 300 -22.15 -10.88 21.93
C SER A 300 -20.72 -10.37 22.03
N GLU A 301 -20.23 -10.16 23.25
CA GLU A 301 -18.88 -9.67 23.50
C GLU A 301 -17.79 -10.58 22.91
N ASN A 302 -17.99 -11.90 22.93
CA ASN A 302 -17.06 -12.86 22.33
C ASN A 302 -16.96 -12.67 20.81
N VAL A 303 -18.09 -12.49 20.14
CA VAL A 303 -18.14 -12.28 18.69
C VAL A 303 -17.57 -10.90 18.34
N ALA A 304 -17.89 -9.86 19.11
CA ALA A 304 -17.32 -8.53 18.92
C ALA A 304 -15.79 -8.52 19.06
N ASN A 305 -15.25 -9.22 20.06
CA ASN A 305 -13.80 -9.37 20.22
C ASN A 305 -13.17 -10.06 19.01
N LYS A 306 -13.74 -11.18 18.55
CA LYS A 306 -13.24 -11.92 17.38
C LYS A 306 -13.25 -11.08 16.11
N ILE A 307 -14.31 -10.30 15.89
CA ILE A 307 -14.38 -9.37 14.76
C ILE A 307 -13.29 -8.30 14.86
N PHE A 308 -13.06 -7.75 16.07
CA PHE A 308 -12.02 -6.75 16.28
C PHE A 308 -10.60 -7.31 16.10
N ASP A 309 -10.35 -8.55 16.53
CA ASP A 309 -9.11 -9.27 16.27
C ASP A 309 -8.86 -9.39 14.76
N ASN A 310 -9.86 -9.87 14.01
CA ASN A 310 -9.77 -9.98 12.56
C ASN A 310 -9.51 -8.61 11.90
N MET A 311 -10.14 -7.53 12.39
CA MET A 311 -9.88 -6.16 11.91
C MET A 311 -8.45 -5.70 12.20
N MET A 312 -7.89 -6.05 13.36
CA MET A 312 -6.51 -5.71 13.74
C MET A 312 -5.47 -6.45 12.90
N ASP A 313 -5.71 -7.73 12.63
CA ASP A 313 -4.85 -8.51 11.75
C ASP A 313 -4.88 -7.91 10.34
N PHE A 314 -6.08 -7.61 9.84
CA PHE A 314 -6.30 -6.98 8.52
C PHE A 314 -5.72 -5.57 8.38
N ALA A 315 -5.83 -4.74 9.43
CA ALA A 315 -5.39 -3.35 9.45
C ALA A 315 -3.94 -3.14 8.99
N SER A 316 -3.08 -4.13 9.23
CA SER A 316 -1.67 -4.07 8.83
C SER A 316 -1.46 -4.07 7.32
N TYR A 317 -2.47 -4.46 6.53
CA TYR A 317 -2.37 -4.64 5.10
C TYR A 317 -3.59 -4.16 4.30
N ALA A 318 -4.50 -3.44 4.94
CA ALA A 318 -5.73 -2.96 4.34
C ALA A 318 -5.51 -2.03 3.12
N PHE A 319 -6.21 -2.30 2.02
CA PHE A 319 -6.17 -1.48 0.80
C PHE A 319 -7.32 -0.46 0.77
N GLY A 320 -7.05 0.77 0.31
CA GLY A 320 -8.13 1.73 0.03
C GLY A 320 -8.76 1.40 -1.32
N LYS A 321 -10.09 1.29 -1.38
CA LYS A 321 -10.82 0.89 -2.60
C LYS A 321 -11.01 2.03 -3.61
N TYR A 322 -10.95 3.29 -3.16
CA TYR A 322 -11.16 4.47 -4.02
C TYR A 322 -10.17 4.58 -5.19
#